data_AF-A0AAU9C5K4-F1
#
_entry.id   AF-A0AAU9C5K4-F1
#
_cell.length_a   1.000
_cell.length_b   1.000
_cell.length_c   1.000
_cell.angle_alpha   90.00
_cell.angle_beta   90.00
_cell.angle_gamma   90.00
#
_symmetry.space_group_name_H-M   'P 1'
#
loop_
_entity.id
_entity.type
_entity.pdbx_description
1 polymer ?
#
loop_
_entity_poly.entity_id
_entity_poly.type
_entity_poly.pdbx_seq_one_letter_code
_entity_poly.pdbx_strand_id
1 'polypeptide(L)'
;MENLALIADIQGLTAIAVGLVLGMGALGTAIGFGLLGGKFLEGAARQPEMVPMLQVKMFIVAGLLDAVTMIGVGMALFFTFANPFLAPVTGG
;
A
#
# COMPACT_ATOMS: atom_id res chain seq x y z
N MET A 1 0.41 -34.07 -12.67
CA MET A 1 1.58 -33.84 -11.79
C MET A 1 2.30 -32.56 -12.20
N GLU A 2 2.63 -32.37 -13.48
CA GLU A 2 3.32 -31.16 -13.98
C GLU A 2 2.53 -29.86 -13.74
N ASN A 3 1.22 -29.82 -14.06
CA ASN A 3 0.39 -28.63 -13.80
C ASN A 3 0.28 -28.29 -12.31
N LEU A 4 0.36 -29.28 -11.40
CA LEU A 4 0.31 -29.02 -9.96
C LEU A 4 1.60 -28.35 -9.46
N ALA A 5 2.76 -28.74 -10.01
CA ALA A 5 4.02 -28.08 -9.71
C ALA A 5 4.03 -26.63 -10.23
N LEU A 6 3.55 -26.40 -11.45
CA LEU A 6 3.45 -25.05 -12.02
C LEU A 6 2.51 -24.14 -11.22
N ILE A 7 1.37 -24.65 -10.76
CA ILE A 7 0.45 -23.89 -9.90
C ILE A 7 1.11 -23.52 -8.57
N ALA A 8 1.82 -24.47 -7.94
CA ALA A 8 2.51 -24.23 -6.68
C ALA A 8 3.60 -23.15 -6.82
N ASP A 9 4.39 -23.20 -7.89
CA ASP A 9 5.43 -22.19 -8.15
C ASP A 9 4.82 -20.80 -8.40
N ILE A 10 3.77 -20.71 -9.20
CA ILE A 10 3.07 -19.44 -9.48
C ILE A 10 2.48 -18.87 -8.19
N GLN A 11 1.84 -19.69 -7.36
CA GLN A 11 1.30 -19.23 -6.07
C GLN A 11 2.40 -18.79 -5.11
N GLY A 12 3.51 -19.53 -5.03
CA GLY A 12 4.65 -19.17 -4.18
C GLY A 12 5.25 -17.83 -4.56
N LEU A 13 5.54 -17.62 -5.85
CA LEU A 13 6.07 -16.36 -6.35
C LEU A 13 5.07 -15.20 -6.20
N THR A 14 3.78 -15.47 -6.42
CA THR A 14 2.72 -14.46 -6.23
C THR A 14 2.63 -14.04 -4.76
N ALA A 15 2.72 -14.98 -3.82
CA ALA A 15 2.69 -14.67 -2.39
C ALA A 15 3.86 -13.78 -1.97
N ILE A 16 5.07 -14.03 -2.51
CA ILE A 16 6.25 -13.18 -2.27
C ILE A 16 6.02 -11.78 -2.87
N ALA A 17 5.55 -11.69 -4.11
CA ALA A 17 5.28 -10.41 -4.76
C ALA A 17 4.23 -9.59 -4.00
N VAL A 18 3.14 -10.24 -3.55
CA VAL A 18 2.10 -9.64 -2.70
C VAL A 18 2.69 -9.13 -1.39
N GLY A 19 3.51 -9.94 -0.71
CA GLY A 19 4.18 -9.55 0.53
C GLY A 19 5.07 -8.33 0.35
N LEU A 20 5.80 -8.24 -0.78
CA LEU A 20 6.64 -7.09 -1.11
C LEU A 20 5.82 -5.84 -1.37
N VAL A 21 4.75 -5.92 -2.18
CA VAL A 21 3.88 -4.76 -2.49
C VAL A 21 3.26 -4.22 -1.21
N LEU A 22 2.72 -5.08 -0.35
CA LEU A 22 2.12 -4.68 0.93
C LEU A 22 3.16 -4.11 1.89
N GLY A 23 4.32 -4.78 2.03
CA GLY A 23 5.38 -4.36 2.92
C GLY A 23 5.98 -3.00 2.52
N MET A 24 6.29 -2.82 1.24
CA MET A 24 6.82 -1.55 0.73
C MET A 24 5.78 -0.42 0.80
N GLY A 25 4.51 -0.70 0.52
CA GLY A 25 3.43 0.26 0.66
C GLY A 25 3.26 0.71 2.12
N ALA A 26 3.23 -0.23 3.06
CA ALA A 26 3.13 0.06 4.49
C ALA A 26 4.32 0.89 4.99
N LEU A 27 5.54 0.57 4.56
CA LEU A 27 6.74 1.34 4.89
C LEU A 27 6.66 2.78 4.36
N GLY A 28 6.24 2.96 3.10
CA GLY A 28 6.05 4.28 2.50
C GLY A 28 5.04 5.13 3.27
N THR A 29 3.90 4.53 3.63
CA THR A 29 2.86 5.19 4.42
C THR A 29 3.36 5.57 5.82
N ALA A 30 4.04 4.67 6.51
CA ALA A 30 4.55 4.90 7.86
C ALA A 30 5.56 6.07 7.91
N ILE A 31 6.51 6.09 6.98
CA ILE A 31 7.50 7.18 6.87
C ILE A 31 6.81 8.50 6.53
N GLY A 32 5.87 8.46 5.59
CA GLY A 32 5.10 9.61 5.14
C GLY A 32 4.31 10.28 6.26
N PHE A 33 3.52 9.50 7.01
CA PHE A 33 2.78 9.99 8.16
C PHE A 33 3.69 10.47 9.30
N GLY A 34 4.84 9.81 9.53
CA GLY A 34 5.82 10.25 10.52
C GLY A 34 6.38 11.65 10.23
N LEU A 35 6.78 11.90 8.97
CA LEU A 35 7.26 13.20 8.52
C LEU A 35 6.17 14.27 8.57
N LEU A 36 4.99 13.94 8.06
CA LEU A 36 3.87 14.86 7.96
C LEU A 36 3.32 15.25 9.34
N GLY A 37 3.16 14.27 10.23
CA GLY A 37 2.78 14.49 11.62
C GLY A 37 3.82 15.31 12.40
N GLY A 38 5.11 15.01 12.22
CA GLY A 38 6.19 15.78 12.84
C GLY A 38 6.18 17.26 12.42
N LYS A 39 6.00 17.54 11.13
CA LYS A 39 5.92 18.90 10.61
C LYS A 39 4.64 19.63 11.02
N PHE A 40 3.52 18.91 11.12
CA PHE A 40 2.29 19.46 11.66
C PHE A 40 2.46 19.90 13.12
N LEU A 41 3.06 19.07 13.97
CA LEU A 41 3.32 19.40 15.37
C LEU A 41 4.29 20.60 15.52
N GLU A 42 5.34 20.67 14.70
CA GLU A 42 6.26 21.81 14.66
C GLU A 42 5.55 23.12 14.27
N GLY A 43 4.67 23.06 13.26
CA GLY A 43 3.86 24.20 12.82
C GLY A 43 2.85 24.65 13.88
N ALA A 44 2.16 23.70 14.52
CA ALA A 44 1.21 23.95 15.59
C ALA A 44 1.87 24.59 16.82
N ALA A 45 3.08 24.14 17.17
CA ALA A 45 3.83 24.68 18.30
C ALA A 45 4.33 26.12 18.05
N ARG A 46 4.71 26.44 16.81
CA ARG A 46 5.19 27.79 16.43
C ARG A 46 4.06 28.79 16.23
N GLN A 47 2.95 28.36 15.64
CA GLN A 47 1.83 29.23 15.26
C GLN A 47 0.50 28.53 15.55
N PRO A 48 0.00 28.61 16.79
CA PRO A 48 -1.24 27.93 17.18
C PRO A 48 -2.47 28.45 16.41
N GLU A 49 -2.43 29.70 15.95
CA GLU A 49 -3.47 30.34 15.14
C GLU A 49 -3.67 29.64 13.78
N MET A 50 -2.61 29.03 13.25
CA MET A 50 -2.60 28.38 11.94
C MET A 50 -3.03 26.90 12.01
N VAL A 51 -3.26 26.35 13.20
CA VAL A 51 -3.61 24.93 13.40
C VAL A 51 -4.81 24.46 12.58
N PRO A 52 -5.95 25.20 12.52
CA PRO A 52 -7.11 24.74 11.74
C PRO A 52 -6.79 24.62 10.25
N MET A 53 -6.03 25.57 9.72
CA MET A 53 -5.60 25.57 8.32
C MET A 53 -4.59 24.45 8.03
N LEU A 54 -3.63 24.23 8.94
CA LEU A 54 -2.64 23.16 8.82
C LEU A 54 -3.29 21.78 8.94
N GLN A 55 -4.32 21.62 9.77
CA GLN A 55 -5.05 20.36 9.94
C GLN A 55 -5.80 19.97 8.66
N VAL A 56 -6.47 20.91 8.00
CA VAL A 56 -7.14 20.64 6.71
C VAL A 56 -6.13 20.22 5.64
N LYS A 57 -5.01 20.94 5.53
CA LYS A 57 -3.93 20.60 4.58
C LYS A 57 -3.31 19.23 4.91
N MET A 58 -3.11 18.93 6.19
CA MET A 58 -2.62 17.64 6.66
C MET A 58 -3.53 16.51 6.20
N PHE A 59 -4.85 16.62 6.39
CA PHE A 59 -5.79 15.57 5.96
C PHE A 59 -5.82 15.35 4.44
N ILE A 60 -5.73 16.43 3.65
CA ILE A 60 -5.69 16.31 2.19
C ILE A 60 -4.45 15.54 1.75
N VAL A 61 -3.28 15.89 2.29
CA VAL A 61 -2.02 15.22 1.94
C VAL A 61 -1.97 13.80 2.51
N ALA A 62 -2.49 13.59 3.72
CA ALA A 62 -2.62 12.27 4.34
C ALA A 62 -3.51 11.33 3.49
N GLY A 63 -4.65 11.83 3.00
CA GLY A 63 -5.52 11.06 2.11
C GLY A 63 -4.86 10.74 0.78
N LEU A 64 -4.13 11.69 0.18
CA LEU A 64 -3.37 11.46 -1.05
C LEU A 64 -2.26 10.43 -0.85
N LEU A 65 -1.58 10.48 0.29
CA LEU A 65 -0.52 9.55 0.67
C LEU A 65 -1.06 8.12 0.83
N ASP A 66 -2.20 7.96 1.50
CA ASP A 66 -2.81 6.65 1.71
C ASP A 66 -3.43 6.07 0.41
N ALA A 67 -3.90 6.93 -0.49
CA ALA A 67 -4.45 6.49 -1.78
C ALA A 67 -3.45 5.65 -2.60
N VAL A 68 -2.17 6.04 -2.63
CA VAL A 68 -1.13 5.30 -3.38
C VAL A 68 -0.92 3.91 -2.79
N THR A 69 -0.84 3.80 -1.46
CA THR A 69 -0.68 2.51 -0.78
C THR A 69 -1.91 1.63 -0.93
N MET A 70 -3.12 2.21 -0.87
CA MET A 70 -4.37 1.47 -1.07
C MET A 70 -4.54 0.92 -2.49
N ILE A 71 -4.01 1.60 -3.52
CA ILE A 71 -3.92 1.03 -4.87
C ILE A 71 -3.05 -0.23 -4.86
N GLY A 72 -1.91 -0.19 -4.16
CA GLY A 72 -1.04 -1.36 -3.96
C GLY A 72 -1.76 -2.51 -3.24
N VAL A 73 -2.52 -2.21 -2.19
CA VAL A 73 -3.36 -3.21 -1.49
C VAL A 73 -4.40 -3.82 -2.43
N GLY A 74 -5.09 -3.00 -3.23
CA GLY A 74 -6.07 -3.48 -4.21
C GLY A 74 -5.47 -4.45 -5.22
N MET A 75 -4.28 -4.12 -5.75
CA MET A 75 -3.54 -5.01 -6.65
C MET A 75 -3.10 -6.31 -5.95
N ALA A 76 -2.58 -6.20 -4.73
CA ALA A 76 -2.17 -7.35 -3.94
C ALA A 76 -3.32 -8.33 -3.66
N LEU A 77 -4.50 -7.81 -3.30
CA LEU A 77 -5.72 -8.61 -3.11
C LEU A 77 -6.18 -9.25 -4.42
N PHE A 78 -6.12 -8.51 -5.53
CA PHE A 78 -6.44 -9.05 -6.86
C PHE A 78 -5.52 -10.24 -7.22
N PHE A 79 -4.21 -10.10 -7.04
CA PHE A 79 -3.27 -11.21 -7.27
C PHE A 79 -3.46 -12.38 -6.30
N THR A 80 -3.94 -12.13 -5.08
CA THR A 80 -4.15 -13.19 -4.09
C THR A 80 -5.42 -13.99 -4.37
N PHE A 81 -6.54 -13.33 -4.67
CA PHE A 81 -7.84 -13.97 -4.83
C PHE A 81 -8.23 -14.28 -6.28
N ALA A 82 -7.71 -13.53 -7.24
CA ALA A 82 -8.06 -13.60 -8.65
C ALA A 82 -6.80 -13.58 -9.53
N ASN A 83 -5.80 -14.39 -9.15
CA ASN A 83 -4.49 -14.40 -9.81
C ASN A 83 -4.61 -14.64 -11.33
N PRO A 84 -4.31 -13.65 -12.19
CA PRO A 84 -4.40 -13.81 -13.64
C PRO A 84 -3.38 -14.80 -14.18
N PHE A 85 -2.28 -15.06 -13.46
CA PHE A 85 -1.23 -15.99 -13.88
C PHE A 85 -1.62 -17.46 -13.76
N LEU A 86 -2.68 -17.78 -13.00
CA LEU A 86 -3.17 -19.15 -12.87
C LEU A 86 -4.07 -19.55 -14.05
N ALA A 87 -4.79 -18.61 -14.67
CA ALA A 87 -5.77 -18.90 -15.73
C ALA A 87 -5.20 -19.65 -16.95
N PRO A 88 -3.99 -19.33 -17.46
CA PRO A 88 -3.38 -20.08 -18.57
C PRO A 88 -2.95 -21.51 -18.20
N VAL A 89 -2.70 -21.79 -16.92
CA VAL A 89 -2.22 -23.08 -16.43
C VAL A 89 -3.35 -24.00 -16.00
N THR A 90 -4.45 -23.42 -15.52
CA THR A 90 -5.67 -24.17 -15.15
C THR A 90 -6.56 -24.50 -16.34
N GLY A 91 -6.22 -24.03 -17.55
CA GLY A 91 -6.97 -24.30 -18.78
C GLY A 91 -8.33 -23.62 -18.79
N GLY A 92 -8.32 -22.29 -18.67
CA GLY A 92 -9.53 -21.46 -18.76
C GLY A 92 -10.41 -21.78 -19.97
#